data_AF-A0A496QN62-F1
#
_entry.id   AF-A0A496QN62-F1
#
_cell.length_a   1.000
_cell.length_b   1.000
_cell.length_c   1.000
_cell.angle_alpha   90.00
_cell.angle_beta   90.00
_cell.angle_gamma   90.00
#
_symmetry.space_group_name_H-M   'P 1'
#
loop_
_entity.id
_entity.type
_entity.pdbx_description
1 polymer ?
#
loop_
_entity_poly.entity_id
_entity_poly.type
_entity_poly.pdbx_seq_one_letter_code
_entity_poly.pdbx_strand_id
1 'polypeptide(L)'
;MFYRIEKGKVLNKKSDWIDRTKEKLKNLPEVFWKMLHTACQSTMEHYLLDLNAAVARADNFFYLVSSAGFIKNLCSMLFILNRRFEPSGRKLFESVLELPRKPDNFRGRFESFLRQAPELTPVRKREVAELLAKSVIAMD
;
A
#
# COMPACT_ATOMS: atom_id res chain seq x y z
N MET A 1 -9.74 -9.34 0.12
CA MET A 1 -10.71 -10.36 0.60
C MET A 1 -10.28 -10.98 1.92
N PHE A 2 -9.02 -11.44 2.07
CA PHE A 2 -8.54 -12.09 3.30
C PHE A 2 -8.70 -11.28 4.58
N TYR A 3 -8.50 -9.97 4.56
CA TYR A 3 -8.79 -9.10 5.71
C TYR A 3 -10.23 -9.25 6.24
N ARG A 4 -11.21 -9.36 5.34
CA ARG A 4 -12.62 -9.51 5.73
C ARG A 4 -12.89 -10.87 6.37
N ILE A 5 -12.19 -11.91 5.91
CA ILE A 5 -12.28 -13.25 6.51
C ILE A 5 -11.61 -13.24 7.89
N GLU A 6 -10.42 -12.64 7.99
CA GLU A 6 -9.65 -12.58 9.24
C GLU A 6 -10.36 -11.76 10.33
N LYS A 7 -10.79 -10.53 10.02
CA LYS A 7 -11.35 -9.57 10.98
C LYS A 7 -12.87 -9.59 11.06
N GLY A 8 -13.55 -10.30 10.17
CA GLY A 8 -15.00 -10.35 10.11
C GLY A 8 -15.64 -11.02 11.34
N LYS A 9 -16.77 -10.47 11.80
CA LYS A 9 -17.64 -11.08 12.81
C LYS A 9 -18.48 -12.18 12.15
N VAL A 10 -18.44 -13.38 12.71
CA VAL A 10 -19.28 -14.50 12.25
C VAL A 10 -20.69 -14.29 12.81
N LEU A 11 -21.67 -14.15 11.93
CA LEU A 11 -23.08 -13.96 12.34
C LEU A 11 -23.82 -15.29 12.49
N ASN A 12 -23.46 -16.29 11.69
CA ASN A 12 -24.02 -17.63 11.73
C ASN A 12 -22.93 -18.64 11.35
N LYS A 13 -22.86 -19.77 12.07
CA LYS A 13 -21.85 -20.80 11.90
C LYS A 13 -22.53 -22.17 11.79
N LYS A 14 -22.66 -22.68 10.56
CA LYS A 14 -23.20 -24.03 10.28
C LYS A 14 -22.13 -25.12 10.37
N SER A 15 -20.85 -24.75 10.30
CA SER A 15 -19.70 -25.66 10.47
C SER A 15 -18.42 -24.89 10.80
N ASP A 16 -17.34 -25.61 11.11
CA ASP A 16 -16.05 -25.04 11.52
C ASP A 16 -15.19 -24.46 10.37
N TRP A 17 -15.73 -24.41 9.16
CA TRP A 17 -14.96 -23.99 7.98
C TRP A 17 -14.30 -22.62 8.18
N ILE A 18 -15.02 -21.65 8.74
CA ILE A 18 -14.55 -20.27 8.91
C ILE A 18 -13.39 -20.17 9.91
N ASP A 19 -13.45 -20.95 10.99
CA ASP A 19 -12.41 -20.95 12.02
C ASP A 19 -11.15 -21.64 11.49
N ARG A 20 -11.31 -22.76 10.77
CA ARG A 20 -10.20 -23.43 10.07
C ARG A 20 -9.56 -22.51 9.03
N THR A 21 -10.35 -21.73 8.29
CA THR A 21 -9.82 -20.77 7.32
C THR A 21 -9.08 -19.63 8.02
N LYS A 22 -9.64 -19.06 9.10
CA LYS A 22 -8.96 -18.03 9.90
C LYS A 22 -7.62 -18.55 10.44
N GLU A 23 -7.57 -19.79 10.90
CA GLU A 23 -6.34 -20.39 11.40
C GLU A 23 -5.30 -20.62 10.30
N LYS A 24 -5.72 -21.05 9.10
CA LYS A 24 -4.83 -21.13 7.94
C LYS A 24 -4.27 -19.76 7.54
N LEU A 25 -5.09 -18.71 7.59
CA LEU A 25 -4.67 -17.35 7.25
C LEU A 25 -3.64 -16.77 8.23
N LYS A 26 -3.70 -17.17 9.52
CA LYS A 26 -2.69 -16.78 10.52
C LYS A 26 -1.34 -17.47 10.28
N ASN A 27 -1.36 -18.69 9.73
CA ASN A 27 -0.19 -19.53 9.55
C ASN A 27 0.22 -19.64 8.08
N LEU A 28 0.15 -18.54 7.33
CA LEU A 28 0.60 -18.53 5.95
C LEU A 28 2.13 -18.66 5.87
N PRO A 29 2.64 -19.45 4.92
CA PRO A 29 4.07 -19.68 4.81
C PRO A 29 4.77 -18.42 4.30
N GLU A 30 6.05 -18.26 4.66
CA GLU A 30 6.83 -17.08 4.28
C GLU A 30 6.89 -16.83 2.77
N VAL A 31 6.91 -17.92 1.99
CA VAL A 31 6.89 -17.84 0.52
C VAL A 31 5.68 -17.07 0.00
N PHE A 32 4.53 -17.13 0.66
CA PHE A 32 3.34 -16.38 0.28
C PHE A 32 3.60 -14.86 0.36
N TRP A 33 4.16 -14.40 1.48
CA TRP A 33 4.47 -13.00 1.69
C TRP A 33 5.58 -12.51 0.76
N LYS A 34 6.61 -13.33 0.53
CA LYS A 34 7.68 -13.01 -0.42
C LYS A 34 7.17 -12.87 -1.86
N MET A 35 6.30 -13.77 -2.32
CA MET A 35 5.69 -13.65 -3.65
C MET A 35 4.85 -12.38 -3.79
N LEU A 36 4.06 -12.05 -2.77
CA LEU A 36 3.31 -10.79 -2.76
C LEU A 36 4.22 -9.57 -2.75
N HIS A 37 5.29 -9.62 -1.96
CA HIS A 37 6.29 -8.56 -1.88
C HIS A 37 6.91 -8.30 -3.25
N THR A 38 7.47 -9.32 -3.91
CA THR A 38 8.09 -9.17 -5.23
C THR A 38 7.13 -8.58 -6.27
N ALA A 39 5.90 -9.11 -6.33
CA ALA A 39 4.91 -8.63 -7.28
C ALA A 39 4.48 -7.17 -7.00
N CYS A 40 4.27 -6.84 -5.73
CA CYS A 40 3.81 -5.51 -5.32
C CYS A 40 4.93 -4.46 -5.46
N GLN A 41 6.17 -4.81 -5.14
CA GLN A 41 7.33 -3.95 -5.33
C GLN A 41 7.51 -3.61 -6.82
N SER A 42 7.50 -4.63 -7.68
CA SER A 42 7.64 -4.42 -9.13
C SER A 42 6.51 -3.52 -9.68
N THR A 43 5.28 -3.71 -9.20
CA THR A 43 4.14 -2.89 -9.60
C THR A 43 4.26 -1.44 -9.07
N MET A 44 4.73 -1.26 -7.83
CA MET A 44 4.97 0.06 -7.24
C MET A 44 6.04 0.83 -8.02
N GLU A 45 7.16 0.17 -8.34
CA GLU A 45 8.25 0.75 -9.13
C GLU A 45 7.79 1.13 -10.53
N HIS A 46 7.01 0.27 -11.19
CA HIS A 46 6.39 0.58 -12.49
C HIS A 46 5.54 1.86 -12.43
N TYR A 47 4.64 1.98 -11.45
CA TYR A 47 3.84 3.20 -11.31
C TYR A 47 4.64 4.45 -10.95
N LEU A 48 5.77 4.29 -10.23
CA LEU A 48 6.68 5.40 -9.97
C LEU A 48 7.35 5.88 -11.25
N LEU A 49 7.78 4.96 -12.13
CA LEU A 49 8.32 5.30 -13.45
C LEU A 49 7.27 6.02 -14.32
N ASP A 50 6.04 5.52 -14.33
CA ASP A 50 4.93 6.14 -15.06
C ASP A 50 4.59 7.53 -14.51
N LEU A 51 4.62 7.70 -13.18
CA LEU A 51 4.45 9.01 -12.53
C LEU A 51 5.55 9.98 -12.99
N ASN A 52 6.80 9.53 -13.03
CA ASN A 52 7.93 10.32 -13.51
C ASN A 52 7.74 10.74 -14.97
N ALA A 53 7.30 9.83 -15.83
CA ALA A 53 7.02 10.10 -17.24
C ALA A 53 5.86 11.10 -17.42
N ALA A 54 4.78 10.96 -16.64
CA ALA A 54 3.65 11.86 -16.67
C ALA A 54 4.04 13.30 -16.29
N VAL A 55 4.86 13.45 -15.24
CA VAL A 55 5.39 14.76 -14.82
C VAL A 55 6.26 15.37 -15.91
N ALA A 56 7.15 14.59 -16.53
CA ALA A 56 8.02 15.07 -17.60
C ALA A 56 7.24 15.55 -18.84
N ARG A 57 6.08 14.94 -19.12
CA ARG A 57 5.22 15.28 -20.27
C ARG A 57 4.11 16.29 -19.95
N ALA A 58 4.01 16.74 -18.70
CA ALA A 58 2.89 17.55 -18.20
C ALA A 58 1.51 16.90 -18.49
N ASP A 59 1.43 15.57 -18.47
CA ASP A 59 0.20 14.82 -18.70
C ASP A 59 -0.57 14.64 -17.39
N ASN A 60 -1.55 15.52 -17.16
CA ASN A 60 -2.32 15.53 -15.92
C ASN A 60 -3.18 14.29 -15.72
N PHE A 61 -3.72 13.71 -16.80
CA PHE A 61 -4.56 12.52 -16.70
C PHE A 61 -3.71 11.31 -16.33
N PHE A 62 -2.60 11.11 -17.06
CA PHE A 62 -1.69 10.02 -16.76
C PHE A 62 -1.05 10.19 -15.38
N TYR A 63 -0.72 11.42 -14.97
CA TYR A 63 -0.24 11.72 -13.63
C TYR A 63 -1.21 11.25 -12.54
N LEU A 64 -2.52 11.50 -12.71
CA LEU A 64 -3.53 11.08 -11.75
C LEU A 64 -3.61 9.55 -11.65
N VAL A 65 -3.64 8.86 -12.80
CA VAL A 65 -3.69 7.39 -12.88
C VAL A 65 -2.46 6.77 -12.22
N SER A 66 -1.26 7.26 -12.57
CA SER A 66 0.01 6.76 -12.04
C SER A 66 0.18 7.06 -10.55
N SER A 67 -0.25 8.24 -10.10
CA SER A 67 -0.26 8.59 -8.66
C SER A 67 -1.15 7.64 -7.85
N ALA A 68 -2.35 7.33 -8.35
CA ALA A 68 -3.27 6.43 -7.68
C ALA A 68 -2.72 4.99 -7.63
N GLY A 69 -2.14 4.52 -8.74
CA GLY A 69 -1.46 3.23 -8.82
C GLY A 69 -0.28 3.14 -7.84
N PHE A 70 0.53 4.19 -7.77
CA PHE A 70 1.66 4.29 -6.84
C PHE A 70 1.20 4.22 -5.38
N ILE A 71 0.26 5.08 -4.96
CA ILE A 71 -0.24 5.11 -3.57
C ILE A 71 -0.79 3.75 -3.15
N LYS A 72 -1.59 3.12 -4.02
CA LYS A 72 -2.20 1.83 -3.73
C LYS A 72 -1.12 0.78 -3.45
N ASN A 73 -0.14 0.64 -4.34
CA ASN A 73 0.91 -0.36 -4.18
C ASN A 73 1.89 -0.01 -3.05
N LEU A 74 2.16 1.26 -2.78
CA LEU A 74 2.91 1.71 -1.61
C LEU A 74 2.23 1.26 -0.30
N CYS A 75 0.91 1.43 -0.20
CA CYS A 75 0.14 0.95 0.94
C CYS A 75 0.19 -0.58 1.04
N SER A 76 -0.07 -1.29 -0.06
CA SER A 76 -0.02 -2.75 -0.10
C SER A 76 1.36 -3.29 0.33
N MET A 77 2.46 -2.66 -0.11
CA MET A 77 3.83 -2.99 0.34
C MET A 77 3.97 -2.89 1.86
N LEU A 78 3.50 -1.81 2.47
CA LEU A 78 3.55 -1.66 3.93
C LEU A 78 2.73 -2.75 4.65
N PHE A 79 1.56 -3.12 4.15
CA PHE A 79 0.79 -4.22 4.71
C PHE A 79 1.52 -5.57 4.61
N ILE A 80 2.13 -5.84 3.45
CA ILE A 80 2.92 -7.06 3.20
C ILE A 80 4.13 -7.13 4.14
N LEU A 81 4.90 -6.04 4.29
CA LEU A 81 6.05 -5.94 5.20
C LEU A 81 5.67 -6.14 6.67
N ASN A 82 4.40 -5.87 7.03
CA ASN A 82 3.85 -6.12 8.36
C ASN A 82 3.15 -7.49 8.49
N ARG A 83 3.16 -8.32 7.43
CA ARG A 83 2.42 -9.59 7.33
C ARG A 83 0.95 -9.45 7.70
N ARG A 84 0.31 -8.39 7.20
CA ARG A 84 -1.09 -8.05 7.45
C ARG A 84 -1.84 -7.97 6.13
N PHE A 85 -3.12 -8.35 6.15
CA PHE A 85 -3.98 -8.11 5.00
C PHE A 85 -4.50 -6.68 4.97
N GLU A 86 -4.62 -6.13 3.77
CA GLU A 86 -5.14 -4.78 3.55
C GLU A 86 -6.66 -4.71 3.82
N PRO A 87 -7.14 -3.70 4.58
CA PRO A 87 -8.56 -3.45 4.76
C PRO A 87 -9.22 -2.93 3.48
N SER A 88 -10.53 -2.64 3.54
CA SER A 88 -11.16 -1.91 2.43
C SER A 88 -10.66 -0.47 2.34
N GLY A 89 -10.76 0.13 1.15
CA GLY A 89 -10.29 1.49 0.88
C GLY A 89 -10.80 2.56 1.88
N ARG A 90 -11.99 2.38 2.47
CA ARG A 90 -12.53 3.30 3.49
C ARG A 90 -11.67 3.41 4.76
N LYS A 91 -10.98 2.33 5.16
CA LYS A 91 -10.13 2.30 6.36
C LYS A 91 -8.64 2.33 6.05
N LEU A 92 -8.28 2.33 4.77
CA LEU A 92 -6.91 2.12 4.34
C LEU A 92 -5.96 3.20 4.88
N PHE A 93 -6.37 4.47 4.81
CA PHE A 93 -5.55 5.60 5.26
C PHE A 93 -5.22 5.53 6.76
N GLU A 94 -6.22 5.30 7.62
CA GLU A 94 -5.99 5.17 9.06
C GLU A 94 -5.14 3.93 9.36
N SER A 95 -5.50 2.80 8.77
CA SER A 95 -4.84 1.52 9.05
C SER A 95 -3.38 1.49 8.59
N VAL A 96 -3.00 2.17 7.49
CA VAL A 96 -1.61 2.23 7.04
C VAL A 96 -0.75 3.07 7.99
N LEU A 97 -1.30 4.15 8.57
CA LEU A 97 -0.61 4.98 9.55
C LEU A 97 -0.41 4.26 10.90
N GLU A 98 -1.32 3.34 11.23
CA GLU A 98 -1.28 2.54 12.47
C GLU A 98 -0.39 1.28 12.37
N LEU A 99 0.22 1.01 11.22
CA LEU A 99 1.09 -0.17 11.07
C LEU A 99 2.28 -0.11 12.04
N PRO A 100 2.64 -1.23 12.72
CA PRO A 100 3.77 -1.27 13.64
C PRO A 100 5.10 -0.90 12.99
N ARG A 101 5.33 -1.41 11.78
CA ARG A 101 6.55 -1.18 11.01
C ARG A 101 6.25 -0.23 9.86
N LYS A 102 6.88 0.95 9.87
CA LYS A 102 6.76 1.98 8.82
C LYS A 102 8.04 2.83 8.80
N PRO A 103 8.40 3.48 7.69
CA PRO A 103 9.58 4.33 7.63
C PRO A 103 9.46 5.55 8.55
N ASP A 104 10.60 6.09 8.96
CA ASP A 104 10.65 7.37 9.66
C ASP A 104 10.02 8.48 8.83
N ASN A 105 9.28 9.37 9.51
CA ASN A 105 8.55 10.47 8.88
C ASN A 105 7.55 10.06 7.78
N PHE A 106 7.16 8.78 7.71
CA PHE A 106 6.23 8.27 6.70
C PHE A 106 4.94 9.09 6.65
N ARG A 107 4.33 9.36 7.82
CA ARG A 107 3.08 10.12 7.92
C ARG A 107 3.16 11.48 7.23
N GLY A 108 4.19 12.27 7.55
CA GLY A 108 4.34 13.61 6.99
C GLY A 108 4.55 13.58 5.47
N ARG A 109 5.38 12.66 4.98
CA ARG A 109 5.60 12.48 3.52
C ARG A 109 4.33 12.01 2.83
N PHE A 110 3.62 11.05 3.40
CA PHE A 110 2.41 10.48 2.84
C PHE A 110 1.27 11.52 2.77
N GLU A 111 1.02 12.25 3.85
CA GLU A 111 0.05 13.35 3.89
C GLU A 111 0.43 14.46 2.89
N SER A 112 1.72 14.78 2.76
CA SER A 112 2.21 15.77 1.79
C SER A 112 1.97 15.32 0.35
N PHE A 113 2.14 14.03 0.04
CA PHE A 113 1.84 13.50 -1.29
C PHE A 113 0.34 13.62 -1.65
N LEU A 114 -0.53 13.31 -0.69
CA LEU A 114 -1.99 13.30 -0.87
C LEU A 114 -2.59 14.70 -0.93
N ARG A 115 -2.04 15.66 -0.18
CA ARG A 115 -2.59 17.00 -0.05
C ARG A 115 -2.62 17.76 -1.38
N GLN A 116 -3.75 18.42 -1.67
CA GLN A 116 -3.88 19.35 -2.78
C GLN A 116 -3.51 20.75 -2.27
N ALA A 117 -2.36 21.29 -2.68
CA ALA A 117 -1.93 22.63 -2.29
C ALA A 117 -1.09 23.27 -3.42
N PRO A 118 -1.18 24.59 -3.64
CA PRO A 118 -0.46 25.26 -4.74
C PRO A 118 1.06 25.05 -4.70
N GLU A 119 1.64 24.96 -3.50
CA GLU A 119 3.05 24.71 -3.29
C GLU A 119 3.45 23.25 -3.55
N LEU A 120 2.51 22.31 -3.68
CA LEU A 120 2.75 20.89 -3.94
C LEU A 120 2.51 20.55 -5.42
N THR A 121 3.37 21.10 -6.27
CA THR A 121 3.37 20.84 -7.71
C THR A 121 3.58 19.35 -8.02
N PRO A 122 3.19 18.87 -9.22
CA PRO A 122 3.46 17.49 -9.65
C PRO A 122 4.94 17.09 -9.51
N VAL A 123 5.86 18.02 -9.78
CA VAL A 123 7.32 17.81 -9.61
C VAL A 123 7.69 17.56 -8.14
N ARG A 124 7.17 18.37 -7.22
CA ARG A 124 7.41 18.17 -5.77
C ARG A 124 6.79 16.88 -5.27
N LYS A 125 5.58 16.54 -5.73
CA LYS A 125 4.92 15.29 -5.36
C LYS A 125 5.68 14.07 -5.86
N ARG A 126 6.24 14.14 -7.07
CA ARG A 126 7.14 13.11 -7.61
C ARG A 126 8.34 12.89 -6.70
N GLU A 127 9.02 13.95 -6.25
CA GLU A 127 10.16 13.83 -5.32
C GLU A 127 9.74 13.16 -3.99
N VAL A 128 8.56 13.53 -3.46
CA VAL A 128 8.00 12.88 -2.27
C VAL A 128 7.71 11.40 -2.53
N ALA A 129 7.17 11.03 -3.69
CA ALA A 129 6.94 9.64 -4.07
C ALA A 129 8.23 8.83 -4.13
N GLU A 130 9.29 9.38 -4.73
CA GLU A 130 10.61 8.72 -4.77
C GLU A 130 11.18 8.50 -3.37
N LEU A 131 11.06 9.49 -2.47
CA LEU A 131 11.49 9.35 -1.08
C LEU A 131 10.68 8.30 -0.32
N LEU A 132 9.36 8.26 -0.54
CA LEU A 132 8.48 7.24 0.02
C LEU A 132 8.89 5.85 -0.47
N ALA A 133 9.04 5.65 -1.77
CA ALA A 133 9.42 4.38 -2.37
C ALA A 133 10.77 3.88 -1.84
N LYS A 134 11.81 4.73 -1.87
CA LYS A 134 13.13 4.43 -1.32
C LYS A 134 13.06 4.02 0.14
N SER A 135 12.27 4.74 0.94
CA SER A 135 12.14 4.47 2.37
C SER A 135 11.43 3.16 2.68
N VAL A 136 10.47 2.74 1.84
CA VAL A 136 9.77 1.46 2.00
C VAL A 136 10.61 0.29 1.51
N ILE A 137 11.30 0.44 0.37
CA ILE A 137 12.19 -0.60 -0.17
C ILE A 137 13.35 -0.89 0.79
N ALA A 138 13.89 0.15 1.44
CA ALA A 138 14.96 -0.02 2.44
C ALA A 138 14.52 -0.74 3.73
N MET A 139 13.24 -1.06 3.89
CA MET A 139 12.73 -1.84 5.01
C MET A 139 12.72 -3.35 4.74
N ASP A 140 12.89 -3.82 3.50
CA ASP A 140 12.94 -5.25 3.24
C ASP A 140 14.23 -5.87 3.84
#